data_AF-A0A932DYL3-F1
#
_entry.id   AF-A0A932DYL3-F1
#
_cell.length_a   1.000
_cell.length_b   1.000
_cell.length_c   1.000
_cell.angle_alpha   90.00
_cell.angle_beta   90.00
_cell.angle_gamma   90.00
#
_symmetry.space_group_name_H-M   'P 1'
#
loop_
_entity.id
_entity.type
_entity.pdbx_description
1 polymer ?
#
loop_
_entity_poly.entity_id
_entity_poly.type
_entity_poly.pdbx_seq_one_letter_code
_entity_poly.pdbx_strand_id
1 'polypeptide(L)'
;MNSVRKRAVIFIIFILSFALAKNIFAEETQINTTNTQSSAKKTDKARKYSKFFDEKKEWCEALVITCTDFRFATATQEFINDRLGLKGKYDYISIPGSIRNLLDSKTRDLVLNKFGISMRLHHVNRIIILGHQDCSIGYGGTKNFPEPLAEYNTICNDLKKARKLMRFKFPHLKVYLFYSTAYYSEHQRIYNFKQIL
;
A
#
# COMPACT_ATOMS: atom_id res chain seq x y z
N MET A 1 0.43 14.82 56.73
CA MET A 1 -0.70 14.14 56.05
C MET A 1 -0.50 14.26 54.54
N ASN A 2 0.30 13.39 53.92
CA ASN A 2 -0.08 12.11 53.30
C ASN A 2 -0.86 12.24 51.98
N SER A 3 -0.17 12.36 50.83
CA SER A 3 -0.54 11.62 49.60
C SER A 3 0.51 11.66 48.45
N VAL A 4 1.82 11.58 48.73
CA VAL A 4 2.87 11.64 47.65
C VAL A 4 3.51 10.26 47.34
N ARG A 5 2.94 9.14 47.79
CA ARG A 5 3.55 7.80 47.59
C ARG A 5 2.61 6.78 46.94
N LYS A 6 2.23 6.92 45.66
CA LYS A 6 1.58 5.82 44.88
C LYS A 6 1.83 5.82 43.36
N ARG A 7 2.98 6.29 42.84
CA ARG A 7 3.25 6.24 41.37
C ARG A 7 4.64 5.74 40.95
N ALA A 8 5.34 4.99 41.79
CA ALA A 8 6.70 4.50 41.47
C ALA A 8 6.84 2.97 41.30
N VAL A 9 5.75 2.18 41.34
CA VAL A 9 5.86 0.70 41.40
C VAL A 9 5.52 -0.02 40.09
N ILE A 10 5.04 0.67 39.04
CA ILE A 10 4.60 0.00 37.79
C ILE A 10 5.69 -0.04 36.71
N PHE A 11 6.83 0.62 36.88
CA PHE A 11 7.88 0.69 35.85
C PHE A 11 9.02 -0.34 35.96
N ILE A 12 9.01 -1.22 36.97
CA ILE A 12 10.11 -2.20 37.19
C ILE A 12 9.75 -3.62 36.73
N ILE A 13 8.47 -3.94 36.49
CA ILE A 13 8.06 -5.31 36.11
C ILE A 13 8.26 -5.61 34.61
N PHE A 14 8.40 -4.59 33.74
CA PHE A 14 8.53 -4.83 32.30
C PHE A 14 9.97 -5.08 31.80
N ILE A 15 10.99 -4.79 32.61
CA ILE A 15 12.40 -5.00 32.22
C ILE A 15 12.89 -6.42 32.59
N LEU A 16 12.25 -7.08 33.56
CA LEU A 16 12.66 -8.42 33.99
C LEU A 16 12.22 -9.54 33.02
N SER A 17 11.22 -9.32 32.18
CA SER A 17 10.72 -10.33 31.22
C SER A 17 11.58 -10.46 29.96
N PHE A 18 12.39 -9.45 29.62
CA PHE A 18 13.23 -9.47 28.42
C PHE A 18 14.59 -10.13 28.63
N ALA A 19 15.06 -10.22 29.88
CA ALA A 19 16.35 -10.84 30.23
C ALA A 19 16.27 -12.38 30.31
N LEU A 20 15.10 -12.96 30.57
CA LEU A 20 14.95 -14.41 30.73
C LEU A 20 14.88 -15.17 29.39
N ALA A 21 14.52 -14.50 28.29
CA ALA A 21 14.34 -15.15 26.98
C ALA A 21 15.64 -15.34 26.18
N LYS A 22 16.76 -14.77 26.62
CA LYS A 22 18.06 -14.89 25.92
C LYS A 22 18.85 -16.16 26.30
N ASN A 23 18.49 -16.85 27.38
CA ASN A 23 19.23 -18.01 27.89
C ASN A 23 18.60 -19.38 27.54
N ILE A 24 17.57 -19.44 26.69
CA ILE A 24 16.87 -20.70 26.36
C ILE A 24 17.30 -21.32 25.02
N PHE A 25 18.12 -20.64 24.20
CA PHE A 25 18.52 -21.13 22.87
C PHE A 25 20.01 -21.45 22.70
N ALA A 26 20.75 -21.56 23.80
CA ALA A 26 22.20 -21.77 23.78
C ALA A 26 22.62 -23.06 24.49
N GLU A 27 21.93 -24.18 24.25
CA GLU A 27 22.46 -25.51 24.61
C GLU A 27 21.62 -26.60 23.95
N GLU A 28 22.04 -27.08 22.78
CA GLU A 28 22.00 -28.51 22.50
C GLU A 28 23.03 -28.85 21.42
N THR A 29 23.86 -29.81 21.81
CA THR A 29 25.18 -30.13 21.29
C THR A 29 25.06 -31.43 20.50
N GLN A 30 25.67 -31.45 19.30
CA GLN A 30 26.32 -32.62 18.68
C GLN A 30 25.57 -33.97 18.73
N ILE A 31 24.98 -34.38 17.60
CA ILE A 31 24.72 -35.80 17.31
C ILE A 31 25.37 -36.18 15.98
N ASN A 32 26.09 -37.29 16.07
CA ASN A 32 27.01 -37.89 15.11
C ASN A 32 26.50 -38.09 13.68
N THR A 33 27.47 -37.93 12.78
CA THR A 33 27.51 -38.41 11.40
C THR A 33 27.35 -39.92 11.28
N THR A 34 26.36 -40.35 10.50
CA THR A 34 26.45 -41.62 9.78
C THR A 34 25.98 -41.43 8.34
N ASN A 35 26.85 -41.88 7.43
CA ASN A 35 26.67 -41.89 5.98
C ASN A 35 25.29 -42.37 5.53
N THR A 36 24.64 -41.57 4.69
CA THR A 36 23.94 -42.13 3.54
C THR A 36 24.13 -41.19 2.37
N GLN A 37 24.90 -41.65 1.39
CA GLN A 37 25.02 -41.03 0.08
C GLN A 37 23.62 -40.88 -0.53
N SER A 38 23.16 -39.65 -0.64
CA SER A 38 22.09 -39.29 -1.57
C SER A 38 22.50 -37.99 -2.25
N SER A 39 22.55 -38.08 -3.57
CA SER A 39 23.17 -37.13 -4.48
C SER A 39 22.76 -35.67 -4.22
N ALA A 40 23.75 -34.83 -3.90
CA ALA A 40 23.62 -33.39 -3.89
C ALA A 40 23.42 -32.88 -5.33
N LYS A 41 22.18 -32.92 -5.80
CA LYS A 41 21.77 -32.22 -7.02
C LYS A 41 21.65 -30.73 -6.67
N LYS A 42 22.79 -30.05 -6.76
CA LYS A 42 22.93 -28.59 -6.71
C LYS A 42 21.99 -27.98 -7.76
N THR A 43 20.80 -27.57 -7.37
CA THR A 43 19.87 -26.87 -8.27
C THR A 43 20.28 -25.40 -8.30
N ASP A 44 21.15 -25.07 -9.26
CA ASP A 44 21.47 -23.71 -9.71
C ASP A 44 20.23 -23.02 -10.35
N LYS A 45 19.10 -22.98 -9.64
CA LYS A 45 17.87 -22.30 -10.10
C LYS A 45 17.53 -21.03 -9.32
N ALA A 46 18.37 -20.60 -8.38
CA ALA A 46 18.19 -19.34 -7.66
C ALA A 46 18.75 -18.11 -8.41
N ARG A 47 19.45 -18.29 -9.54
CA ARG A 47 20.21 -17.21 -10.21
C ARG A 47 19.62 -16.75 -11.55
N LYS A 48 18.29 -16.74 -11.72
CA LYS A 48 17.69 -16.07 -12.90
C LYS A 48 17.14 -14.69 -12.57
N TYR A 49 16.71 -14.45 -11.33
CA TYR A 49 16.04 -13.22 -10.94
C TYR A 49 16.86 -12.29 -10.03
N SER A 50 17.94 -12.75 -9.39
CA SER A 50 18.73 -11.91 -8.47
C SER A 50 19.45 -10.76 -9.18
N LYS A 51 19.97 -11.00 -10.40
CA LYS A 51 20.74 -10.02 -11.16
C LYS A 51 19.91 -8.82 -11.66
N PHE A 52 18.58 -8.87 -11.56
CA PHE A 52 17.70 -7.75 -11.94
C PHE A 52 17.58 -6.67 -10.87
N PHE A 53 17.93 -6.96 -9.61
CA PHE A 53 17.70 -6.06 -8.48
C PHE A 53 18.96 -5.38 -7.93
N ASP A 54 20.15 -5.75 -8.43
CA ASP A 54 21.44 -5.27 -7.89
C ASP A 54 22.01 -4.06 -8.65
N GLU A 55 21.52 -3.74 -9.84
CA GLU A 55 21.87 -2.50 -10.55
C GLU A 55 20.83 -1.43 -10.24
N LYS A 56 21.25 -0.33 -9.61
CA LYS A 56 20.43 0.87 -9.39
C LYS A 56 20.04 1.49 -10.75
N LYS A 57 18.96 1.00 -11.35
CA LYS A 57 18.34 1.52 -12.59
C LYS A 57 17.06 2.33 -12.34
N GLU A 58 16.77 2.63 -11.08
CA GLU A 58 15.48 3.08 -10.57
C GLU A 58 15.10 4.50 -11.04
N TRP A 59 14.18 4.60 -11.99
CA TRP A 59 13.46 5.84 -12.36
C TRP A 59 11.96 5.71 -12.04
N CYS A 60 11.58 5.13 -10.91
CA CYS A 60 10.18 5.11 -10.50
C CYS A 60 9.81 6.48 -9.90
N GLU A 61 9.11 7.30 -10.66
CA GLU A 61 8.78 8.67 -10.24
C GLU A 61 7.59 8.69 -9.27
N ALA A 62 6.66 7.74 -9.41
CA ALA A 62 5.43 7.71 -8.64
C ALA A 62 4.97 6.30 -8.25
N LEU A 63 4.29 6.22 -7.11
CA LEU A 63 3.36 5.12 -6.83
C LEU A 63 1.95 5.57 -7.18
N VAL A 64 1.26 4.84 -8.06
CA VAL A 64 -0.13 5.05 -8.42
C VAL A 64 -1.01 3.99 -7.75
N ILE A 65 -2.08 4.44 -7.09
CA ILE A 65 -3.06 3.60 -6.39
C ILE A 65 -4.44 3.81 -7.00
N THR A 66 -5.09 2.72 -7.42
CA THR A 66 -6.39 2.75 -8.13
C THR A 66 -7.36 1.66 -7.64
N CYS A 67 -8.60 1.73 -8.12
CA CYS A 67 -9.53 0.60 -8.04
C CYS A 67 -9.24 -0.43 -9.15
N THR A 68 -9.65 -1.68 -8.93
CA THR A 68 -9.63 -2.75 -9.95
C THR A 68 -10.74 -2.66 -11.00
N ASP A 69 -11.51 -1.58 -10.99
CA ASP A 69 -12.64 -1.41 -11.89
C ASP A 69 -12.17 -1.35 -13.36
N PHE A 70 -12.51 -2.39 -14.12
CA PHE A 70 -12.12 -2.53 -15.52
C PHE A 70 -12.63 -1.38 -16.39
N ARG A 71 -13.70 -0.69 -15.98
CA ARG A 71 -14.26 0.44 -16.72
C ARG A 71 -13.28 1.60 -16.80
N PHE A 72 -12.39 1.74 -15.82
CA PHE A 72 -11.44 2.84 -15.73
C PHE A 72 -10.01 2.44 -16.11
N ALA A 73 -9.71 1.16 -16.34
CA ALA A 73 -8.34 0.65 -16.46
C ALA A 73 -7.54 1.36 -17.58
N THR A 74 -8.05 1.35 -18.82
CA THR A 74 -7.38 1.98 -19.97
C THR A 74 -7.29 3.49 -19.81
N ALA A 75 -8.41 4.16 -19.53
CA ALA A 75 -8.47 5.61 -19.38
C ALA A 75 -7.55 6.12 -18.26
N THR A 76 -7.41 5.35 -17.17
CA THR A 76 -6.51 5.70 -16.07
C THR A 76 -5.06 5.61 -16.50
N GLN A 77 -4.67 4.56 -17.23
CA GLN A 77 -3.31 4.43 -17.76
C GLN A 77 -2.97 5.55 -18.77
N GLU A 78 -3.89 5.88 -19.67
CA GLU A 78 -3.74 7.01 -20.60
C GLU A 78 -3.60 8.33 -19.84
N PHE A 79 -4.47 8.59 -18.86
CA PHE A 79 -4.38 9.77 -18.01
C PHE A 79 -3.01 9.88 -17.31
N ILE A 80 -2.54 8.79 -16.70
CA ILE A 80 -1.25 8.76 -15.99
C ILE A 80 -0.09 9.01 -16.95
N ASN A 81 -0.08 8.34 -18.10
CA ASN A 81 1.03 8.43 -19.04
C ASN A 81 1.06 9.75 -19.79
N ASP A 82 -0.09 10.19 -20.28
CA ASP A 82 -0.18 11.31 -21.22
C ASP A 82 -0.44 12.64 -20.54
N ARG A 83 -1.28 12.65 -19.49
CA ARG A 83 -1.63 13.89 -18.79
C ARG A 83 -0.71 14.18 -17.61
N LEU A 84 -0.28 13.14 -16.88
CA LEU A 84 0.69 13.30 -15.79
C LEU A 84 2.15 13.12 -16.23
N GLY A 85 2.38 12.76 -17.50
CA GLY A 85 3.71 12.67 -18.10
C GLY A 85 4.57 11.53 -17.57
N LEU A 86 3.98 10.55 -16.87
CA LEU A 86 4.75 9.51 -16.20
C LEU A 86 5.32 8.48 -17.18
N LYS A 87 4.71 8.29 -18.37
CA LYS A 87 5.25 7.48 -19.49
C LYS A 87 5.90 6.15 -19.04
N GLY A 88 5.21 5.38 -18.20
CA GLY A 88 5.65 4.08 -17.68
C GLY A 88 6.59 4.12 -16.46
N LYS A 89 6.98 5.30 -15.97
CA LYS A 89 7.89 5.50 -14.83
C LYS A 89 7.16 5.51 -13.48
N TYR A 90 6.33 4.51 -13.22
CA TYR A 90 5.57 4.42 -11.99
C TYR A 90 5.21 2.99 -11.64
N ASP A 91 5.08 2.74 -10.35
CA ASP A 91 4.46 1.53 -9.84
C ASP A 91 2.94 1.69 -9.86
N TYR A 92 2.24 0.65 -10.31
CA TYR A 92 0.79 0.66 -10.38
C TYR A 92 0.20 -0.42 -9.48
N ILE A 93 -0.51 0.01 -8.44
CA ILE A 93 -1.19 -0.89 -7.50
C ILE A 93 -2.69 -0.68 -7.60
N SER A 94 -3.38 -1.74 -8.00
CA SER A 94 -4.83 -1.80 -8.10
C SER A 94 -5.41 -2.58 -6.93
N ILE A 95 -6.38 -1.99 -6.22
CA ILE A 95 -7.00 -2.57 -5.03
C ILE A 95 -8.53 -2.52 -5.19
N PRO A 96 -9.25 -3.65 -5.04
CA PRO A 96 -10.70 -3.65 -5.02
C PRO A 96 -11.24 -2.65 -3.98
N GLY A 97 -12.23 -1.82 -4.33
CA GLY A 97 -12.76 -0.80 -3.43
C GLY A 97 -11.84 0.41 -3.21
N SER A 98 -10.75 0.52 -3.98
CA SER A 98 -9.80 1.63 -3.96
C SER A 98 -9.35 1.96 -2.52
N ILE A 99 -9.45 3.23 -2.15
CA ILE A 99 -9.00 3.79 -0.88
C ILE A 99 -9.81 3.30 0.32
N ARG A 100 -11.02 2.75 0.13
CA ARG A 100 -11.85 2.29 1.26
C ARG A 100 -11.12 1.20 2.06
N ASN A 101 -10.49 0.26 1.35
CA ASN A 101 -9.70 -0.81 1.96
C ASN A 101 -8.38 -0.32 2.57
N LEU A 102 -7.85 0.83 2.15
CA LEU A 102 -6.73 1.48 2.84
C LEU A 102 -7.20 2.10 4.17
N LEU A 103 -8.43 2.59 4.23
CA LEU A 103 -8.99 3.21 5.43
C LEU A 103 -9.61 2.22 6.42
N ASP A 104 -10.04 1.04 5.98
CA ASP A 104 -10.52 -0.01 6.87
C ASP A 104 -9.35 -0.63 7.64
N SER A 105 -9.38 -0.58 8.98
CA SER A 105 -8.35 -1.15 9.85
C SER A 105 -8.11 -2.64 9.64
N LYS A 106 -9.13 -3.40 9.19
CA LYS A 106 -9.01 -4.85 8.97
C LYS A 106 -8.17 -5.18 7.73
N THR A 107 -8.16 -4.31 6.73
CA THR A 107 -7.47 -4.52 5.45
C THR A 107 -6.27 -3.60 5.25
N ARG A 108 -6.16 -2.54 6.05
CA ARG A 108 -5.15 -1.49 5.90
C ARG A 108 -3.72 -2.03 5.87
N ASP A 109 -3.36 -2.92 6.78
CA ASP A 109 -1.98 -3.39 6.88
C ASP A 109 -1.56 -4.20 5.66
N LEU A 110 -2.46 -5.04 5.14
CA LEU A 110 -2.24 -5.76 3.89
C LEU A 110 -2.01 -4.80 2.72
N VAL A 111 -2.83 -3.75 2.64
CA VAL A 111 -2.72 -2.72 1.60
C VAL A 111 -1.40 -1.95 1.73
N LEU A 112 -1.07 -1.50 2.94
CA LEU A 112 0.16 -0.75 3.20
C LEU A 112 1.42 -1.58 2.98
N ASN A 113 1.38 -2.89 3.24
CA ASN A 113 2.50 -3.79 3.00
C ASN A 113 2.81 -3.94 1.50
N LYS A 114 1.79 -3.93 0.63
CA LYS A 114 1.99 -3.89 -0.82
C LYS A 114 2.73 -2.62 -1.25
N PHE A 115 2.39 -1.47 -0.66
CA PHE A 115 3.07 -0.18 -0.96
C PHE A 115 4.50 -0.14 -0.42
N GLY A 116 4.79 -0.82 0.69
CA GLY A 116 6.11 -0.82 1.31
C GLY A 116 7.22 -1.35 0.39
N ILE A 117 6.89 -2.21 -0.58
CA ILE A 117 7.84 -2.71 -1.58
C ILE A 117 8.26 -1.58 -2.52
N SER A 118 7.30 -0.87 -3.13
CA SER A 118 7.53 0.29 -3.99
C SER A 118 8.36 1.38 -3.30
N MET A 119 8.09 1.64 -2.03
CA MET A 119 8.80 2.66 -1.25
C MET A 119 10.24 2.25 -0.93
N ARG A 120 10.46 0.98 -0.60
CA ARG A 120 11.78 0.47 -0.15
C ARG A 120 12.72 0.18 -1.31
N LEU A 121 12.19 -0.34 -2.41
CA LEU A 121 13.00 -0.81 -3.54
C LEU A 121 13.06 0.22 -4.67
N HIS A 122 11.93 0.85 -5.01
CA HIS A 122 11.86 1.70 -6.21
C HIS A 122 11.98 3.21 -5.94
N HIS A 123 12.10 3.62 -4.68
CA HIS A 123 12.39 5.01 -4.26
C HIS A 123 11.49 6.08 -4.90
N VAL A 124 10.17 5.87 -4.90
CA VAL A 124 9.22 6.82 -5.50
C VAL A 124 9.26 8.21 -4.85
N ASN A 125 9.00 9.25 -5.64
CA ASN A 125 9.03 10.66 -5.18
C ASN A 125 7.65 11.20 -4.82
N ARG A 126 6.58 10.60 -5.35
CA ARG A 126 5.19 11.00 -5.12
C ARG A 126 4.24 9.80 -5.12
N ILE A 127 3.10 9.98 -4.49
CA ILE A 127 1.98 9.05 -4.51
C ILE A 127 0.83 9.72 -5.25
N ILE A 128 0.15 8.97 -6.11
CA ILE A 128 -1.06 9.40 -6.81
C ILE A 128 -2.16 8.42 -6.44
N ILE A 129 -3.28 8.92 -5.92
CA ILE A 129 -4.41 8.09 -5.49
C ILE A 129 -5.64 8.49 -6.30
N LEU A 130 -6.23 7.52 -7.00
CA LEU A 130 -7.43 7.71 -7.80
C LEU A 130 -8.62 6.95 -7.18
N GLY A 131 -9.63 7.73 -6.77
CA GLY A 131 -10.98 7.22 -6.53
C GLY A 131 -11.83 7.39 -7.79
N HIS A 132 -12.93 6.65 -7.91
CA HIS A 132 -13.85 6.80 -9.03
C HIS A 132 -15.31 6.76 -8.59
N GLN A 133 -16.17 7.40 -9.39
CA GLN A 133 -17.62 7.29 -9.34
C GLN A 133 -18.09 5.84 -9.53
N ASP A 134 -19.20 5.50 -8.88
CA ASP A 134 -19.91 4.23 -9.00
C ASP A 134 -19.04 3.04 -8.59
N CYS A 135 -18.31 3.19 -7.48
CA CYS A 135 -17.43 2.14 -6.97
C CYS A 135 -18.19 1.12 -6.10
N SER A 136 -18.57 0.00 -6.70
CA SER A 136 -19.37 -1.06 -6.06
C SER A 136 -18.72 -1.66 -4.81
N ILE A 137 -17.46 -2.07 -4.90
CA ILE A 137 -16.78 -2.79 -3.81
C ILE A 137 -16.49 -1.87 -2.61
N GLY A 138 -16.17 -0.59 -2.87
CA GLY A 138 -15.81 0.36 -1.82
C GLY A 138 -17.02 1.03 -1.17
N TYR A 139 -18.09 1.27 -1.95
CA TYR A 139 -19.16 2.19 -1.55
C TYR A 139 -20.57 1.72 -1.93
N GLY A 140 -20.73 0.55 -2.56
CA GLY A 140 -22.03 0.03 -3.00
C GLY A 140 -22.51 0.59 -4.34
N GLY A 141 -21.69 1.37 -5.03
CA GLY A 141 -22.03 2.05 -6.28
C GLY A 141 -22.89 3.30 -6.06
N THR A 142 -23.16 4.05 -7.12
CA THR A 142 -23.90 5.33 -7.05
C THR A 142 -25.29 5.15 -6.46
N LYS A 143 -25.92 3.98 -6.68
CA LYS A 143 -27.23 3.62 -6.12
C LYS A 143 -27.31 3.60 -4.59
N ASN A 144 -26.17 3.50 -3.90
CA ASN A 144 -26.09 3.50 -2.44
C ASN A 144 -26.07 4.92 -1.85
N PHE A 145 -26.12 5.94 -2.70
CA PHE A 145 -26.14 7.35 -2.30
C PHE A 145 -27.46 8.00 -2.70
N PRO A 146 -27.96 8.98 -1.92
CA PRO A 146 -29.18 9.69 -2.26
C PRO A 146 -29.03 10.52 -3.54
N GLU A 147 -27.81 10.99 -3.83
CA GLU A 147 -27.51 11.84 -4.97
C GLU A 147 -26.02 11.77 -5.34
N PRO A 148 -25.64 12.09 -6.60
CA PRO A 148 -24.24 12.02 -7.05
C PRO A 148 -23.28 12.90 -6.25
N LEU A 149 -23.77 14.04 -5.73
CA LEU A 149 -22.95 14.94 -4.91
C LEU A 149 -22.56 14.31 -3.56
N ALA A 150 -23.46 13.52 -2.96
CA ALA A 150 -23.18 12.81 -1.71
C ALA A 150 -22.10 11.72 -1.91
N GLU A 151 -22.15 11.00 -3.02
CA GLU A 151 -21.09 10.06 -3.41
C GLU A 151 -19.74 10.79 -3.57
N TYR A 152 -19.72 11.86 -4.38
CA TYR A 152 -18.53 12.67 -4.62
C TYR A 152 -17.89 13.15 -3.31
N ASN A 153 -18.70 13.72 -2.41
CA ASN A 153 -18.23 14.23 -1.13
C ASN A 153 -17.67 13.13 -0.23
N THR A 154 -18.33 11.97 -0.19
CA THR A 154 -17.89 10.80 0.59
C THR A 154 -16.53 10.32 0.11
N ILE A 155 -16.39 10.08 -1.19
CA ILE A 155 -15.15 9.57 -1.79
C ILE A 155 -14.03 10.61 -1.65
N CYS A 156 -14.31 11.90 -1.86
CA CYS A 156 -13.31 12.97 -1.67
C CYS A 156 -12.85 13.10 -0.21
N ASN A 157 -13.77 12.97 0.75
CA ASN A 157 -13.43 12.97 2.17
C ASN A 157 -12.50 11.81 2.52
N ASP A 158 -12.79 10.62 2.01
CA ASP A 158 -11.98 9.45 2.28
C ASP A 158 -10.61 9.53 1.55
N LEU A 159 -10.55 10.08 0.32
CA LEU A 159 -9.27 10.39 -0.36
C LEU A 159 -8.41 11.34 0.49
N LYS A 160 -9.02 12.36 1.12
CA LYS A 160 -8.32 13.27 2.03
C LYS A 160 -7.82 12.56 3.29
N LYS A 161 -8.60 11.64 3.87
CA LYS A 161 -8.17 10.80 5.00
C LYS A 161 -6.99 9.90 4.60
N ALA A 162 -7.04 9.28 3.42
CA ALA A 162 -5.97 8.45 2.88
C ALA A 162 -4.69 9.28 2.69
N ARG A 163 -4.80 10.50 2.16
CA ARG A 163 -3.66 11.43 2.08
C ARG A 163 -3.05 11.74 3.45
N LYS A 164 -3.87 12.01 4.47
CA LYS A 164 -3.37 12.24 5.84
C LYS A 164 -2.60 11.02 6.35
N LEU A 165 -3.15 9.82 6.18
CA LEU A 165 -2.51 8.56 6.58
C LEU A 165 -1.17 8.35 5.85
N MET A 166 -1.15 8.52 4.53
CA MET A 166 0.07 8.34 3.74
C MET A 166 1.14 9.37 4.07
N ARG A 167 0.77 10.64 4.31
CA ARG A 167 1.72 11.67 4.74
C ARG A 167 2.23 11.47 6.16
N PHE A 168 1.43 10.87 7.04
CA PHE A 168 1.89 10.50 8.37
C PHE A 168 2.94 9.38 8.28
N LYS A 169 2.71 8.36 7.44
CA LYS A 169 3.63 7.23 7.27
C LYS A 169 4.85 7.55 6.42
N PHE A 170 4.70 8.42 5.42
CA PHE A 170 5.73 8.83 4.47
C PHE A 170 5.78 10.36 4.33
N PRO A 171 6.33 11.09 5.32
CA PRO A 171 6.26 12.55 5.37
C PRO A 171 6.96 13.28 4.22
N HIS A 172 7.95 12.65 3.59
CA HIS A 172 8.73 13.21 2.49
C HIS A 172 8.01 13.13 1.13
N LEU A 173 6.94 12.34 1.01
CA LEU A 173 6.23 12.13 -0.25
C LEU A 173 5.10 13.12 -0.45
N LYS A 174 5.02 13.66 -1.67
CA LYS A 174 3.83 14.39 -2.14
C LYS A 174 2.73 13.39 -2.47
N VAL A 175 1.49 13.68 -2.08
CA VAL A 175 0.35 12.79 -2.31
C VAL A 175 -0.74 13.52 -3.10
N TYR A 176 -0.90 13.20 -4.37
CA TYR A 176 -1.90 13.80 -5.26
C TYR A 176 -3.18 12.96 -5.27
N LEU A 177 -4.33 13.64 -5.30
CA LEU A 177 -5.64 13.00 -5.20
C LEU A 177 -6.46 13.33 -6.44
N PHE A 178 -7.01 12.29 -7.08
CA PHE A 178 -7.90 12.44 -8.22
C PHE A 178 -9.21 11.71 -7.97
N TYR A 179 -10.28 12.30 -8.49
CA TYR A 179 -11.59 11.69 -8.59
C TYR A 179 -11.97 11.52 -10.05
N SER A 180 -12.25 10.28 -10.44
CA SER A 180 -12.57 9.91 -11.81
C SER A 180 -14.06 9.69 -12.01
N THR A 181 -14.62 10.22 -13.08
CA THR A 181 -16.01 9.95 -13.51
C THR A 181 -16.01 9.36 -14.92
N ALA A 182 -17.01 8.55 -15.23
CA ALA A 182 -17.25 8.03 -16.57
C ALA A 182 -18.73 8.21 -16.93
N TYR A 183 -19.00 8.85 -18.05
CA TYR A 183 -20.35 9.02 -18.59
C TYR A 183 -20.43 8.43 -19.98
N TYR A 184 -21.58 7.91 -20.35
CA TYR A 184 -21.82 7.39 -21.69
C TYR A 184 -22.48 8.44 -22.57
N SER A 185 -21.93 8.66 -23.75
CA SER A 185 -22.49 9.52 -24.80
C SER A 185 -22.29 8.84 -26.14
N GLU A 186 -23.35 8.65 -26.92
CA GLU A 186 -23.29 8.16 -28.31
C GLU A 186 -22.36 6.95 -28.53
N HIS A 187 -22.47 5.95 -27.66
CA HIS A 187 -21.66 4.71 -27.67
C HIS A 187 -20.19 4.86 -27.23
N GLN A 188 -19.78 6.03 -26.74
CA GLN A 188 -18.45 6.25 -26.17
C GLN A 188 -18.54 6.56 -24.67
N ARG A 189 -17.51 6.14 -23.93
CA ARG A 189 -17.32 6.56 -22.53
C ARG A 189 -16.43 7.80 -22.50
N ILE A 190 -16.94 8.87 -21.91
CA ILE A 190 -16.20 10.10 -21.65
C ILE A 190 -15.70 10.05 -20.22
N TYR A 191 -14.38 10.14 -20.04
CA TYR A 191 -13.74 10.12 -18.73
C TYR A 191 -13.30 11.52 -18.32
N ASN A 192 -13.50 11.84 -17.04
CA ASN A 192 -12.95 13.04 -16.43
C ASN A 192 -12.14 12.65 -15.19
N PHE A 193 -10.99 13.29 -15.01
CA PHE A 193 -10.07 13.09 -13.89
C PHE A 193 -9.88 14.44 -13.18
N LYS A 194 -10.66 14.66 -12.12
CA LYS A 194 -10.63 15.90 -11.35
C LYS A 194 -9.59 15.80 -10.23
N GLN A 195 -8.59 16.67 -10.24
CA GLN A 195 -7.68 16.82 -9.11
C GLN A 195 -8.41 17.44 -7.92
N ILE A 196 -8.25 16.87 -6.73
CA ILE A 196 -8.94 17.30 -5.51
C ILE A 196 -8.06 18.21 -4.64
N LEU A 197 -6.74 17.94 -4.57
CA LEU A 197 -5.72 18.63 -3.76
C LEU A 197 -4.30 18.41 -4.34
#